data_AF-R7B3N0-F1
#
_entry.id   AF-R7B3N0-F1
#
_cell.length_a   1.000
_cell.length_b   1.000
_cell.length_c   1.000
_cell.angle_alpha   90.00
_cell.angle_beta   90.00
_cell.angle_gamma   90.00
#
_symmetry.space_group_name_H-M   'P 1'
#
loop_
_entity.id
_entity.type
_entity.pdbx_description
1 polymer ?
#
loop_
_entity_poly.entity_id
_entity_poly.type
_entity_poly.pdbx_seq_one_letter_code
_entity_poly.pdbx_strand_id
1 'polypeptide(L)'
;MHVDKIDKDRRVLEAMGSIYCQGNHSDAQKDEGGMCQECRTTIEQTLSRAASCPYGHEGNCQDCETHCQRGDAQIRIRTIMRYAAPRMMVRHPIMALEYLRKKLRA
;
A
#
# COMPACT_ATOMS: atom_id res chain seq x y z
N MET A 1 3.80 21.52 -2.05
CA MET A 1 3.02 20.85 -0.98
C MET A 1 2.83 19.40 -1.39
N HIS A 2 3.54 18.45 -0.77
CA HIS A 2 3.45 17.02 -1.09
C HIS A 2 2.56 16.23 -0.10
N VAL A 3 1.95 16.93 0.86
CA VAL A 3 1.06 16.36 1.89
C VAL A 3 -0.13 15.63 1.26
N ASP A 4 -0.73 16.20 0.20
CA ASP A 4 -1.86 15.59 -0.51
C ASP A 4 -1.54 14.22 -1.15
N LYS A 5 -0.29 13.96 -1.53
CA LYS A 5 0.11 12.67 -2.11
C LYS A 5 0.20 11.59 -1.03
N ILE A 6 0.79 11.91 0.11
CA ILE A 6 0.93 10.97 1.23
C ILE A 6 -0.45 10.60 1.80
N ASP A 7 -1.36 11.57 1.90
CA ASP A 7 -2.73 11.30 2.38
C ASP A 7 -3.54 10.44 1.41
N LYS A 8 -3.35 10.61 0.09
CA LYS A 8 -3.96 9.73 -0.91
C LYS A 8 -3.41 8.31 -0.81
N ASP A 9 -2.09 8.18 -0.72
CA ASP A 9 -1.44 6.87 -0.59
C ASP A 9 -1.81 6.18 0.72
N ARG A 10 -1.99 6.94 1.81
CA ARG A 10 -2.52 6.44 3.07
C ARG A 10 -3.88 5.77 2.88
N ARG A 11 -4.84 6.46 2.27
CA ARG A 11 -6.19 5.90 2.05
C ARG A 11 -6.15 4.65 1.18
N VAL A 12 -5.29 4.64 0.16
CA VAL A 12 -5.09 3.46 -0.71
C VAL A 12 -4.50 2.30 0.08
N LEU A 13 -3.46 2.53 0.87
CA LEU A 13 -2.83 1.50 1.69
C LEU A 13 -3.77 0.95 2.76
N GLU A 14 -4.55 1.81 3.42
CA GLU A 14 -5.56 1.40 4.39
C GLU A 14 -6.64 0.52 3.74
N ALA A 15 -7.15 0.92 2.57
CA ALA A 15 -8.10 0.10 1.80
C ALA A 15 -7.49 -1.26 1.39
N MET A 16 -6.25 -1.25 0.89
CA MET A 16 -5.53 -2.48 0.54
C MET A 16 -5.31 -3.39 1.76
N GLY A 17 -4.97 -2.79 2.91
CA GLY A 17 -4.80 -3.48 4.18
C GLY A 17 -6.07 -4.16 4.66
N SER A 18 -7.21 -3.48 4.56
CA SER A 18 -8.50 -4.06 4.94
C SER A 18 -8.86 -5.24 4.03
N ILE A 19 -8.68 -5.11 2.71
CA ILE A 19 -8.91 -6.21 1.75
C ILE A 19 -8.02 -7.42 2.06
N TYR A 20 -6.73 -7.19 2.30
CA TYR A 20 -5.80 -8.26 2.64
C TYR A 20 -6.16 -8.91 3.98
N CYS A 21 -6.45 -8.11 5.00
CA CYS A 21 -6.80 -8.61 6.33
C CYS A 21 -8.09 -9.44 6.28
N GLN A 22 -9.10 -9.01 5.53
CA GLN A 22 -10.34 -9.78 5.39
C GLN A 22 -10.14 -11.13 4.72
N GLY A 23 -9.26 -11.21 3.72
CA GLY A 23 -9.02 -12.43 2.95
C GLY A 23 -8.01 -13.39 3.57
N ASN A 24 -7.05 -12.90 4.35
CA ASN A 24 -5.96 -13.70 4.92
C ASN A 24 -6.04 -13.85 6.43
N HIS A 25 -6.67 -12.89 7.13
CA HIS A 25 -6.83 -12.87 8.58
C HIS A 25 -8.32 -12.72 8.95
N SER A 26 -9.17 -13.61 8.43
CA SER A 26 -10.60 -13.61 8.70
C SER A 26 -10.92 -13.74 10.19
N ASP A 27 -10.10 -14.50 10.91
CA ASP A 27 -10.34 -14.90 12.30
C ASP A 27 -9.69 -13.94 13.31
N ALA A 28 -8.93 -12.96 12.84
CA ALA A 28 -8.28 -11.97 13.68
C ALA A 28 -9.27 -10.88 14.12
N GLN A 29 -9.09 -10.36 15.34
CA GLN A 29 -9.83 -9.19 15.80
C GLN A 29 -9.49 -7.97 14.93
N LYS A 30 -10.53 -7.26 14.49
CA LYS A 30 -10.44 -6.09 13.62
C LYS A 30 -10.76 -4.84 14.42
N ASP A 31 -10.00 -3.79 14.16
CA ASP A 31 -10.29 -2.45 14.68
C ASP A 31 -11.42 -1.76 13.89
N GLU A 32 -11.75 -0.53 14.25
CA GLU A 32 -12.77 0.30 13.59
C GLU A 32 -12.51 0.52 12.08
N GLY A 33 -11.25 0.41 11.64
CA GLY A 33 -10.83 0.46 10.25
C GLY A 33 -10.92 -0.89 9.52
N GLY A 34 -11.45 -1.94 10.17
CA GLY A 34 -11.69 -3.24 9.55
C GLY A 34 -10.43 -4.03 9.22
N MET A 35 -9.34 -3.80 9.96
CA MET A 35 -8.08 -4.53 9.83
C MET A 35 -7.53 -4.95 11.20
N CYS A 36 -6.67 -5.97 11.23
CA CYS A 36 -6.02 -6.40 12.45
C CYS A 36 -4.80 -5.52 12.77
N GLN A 37 -4.35 -5.56 14.03
CA GLN A 37 -3.23 -4.76 14.51
C GLN A 37 -1.94 -4.98 13.72
N GLU A 38 -1.69 -6.19 13.23
CA GLU A 38 -0.50 -6.49 12.40
C GLU A 38 -0.53 -5.78 11.04
N CYS A 39 -1.69 -5.79 10.37
CA CYS A 39 -1.88 -5.12 9.09
C CYS A 39 -1.76 -3.60 9.26
N ARG A 40 -2.39 -3.06 10.31
CA ARG A 40 -2.29 -1.63 10.68
C ARG A 40 -0.83 -1.23 10.93
N THR A 41 -0.12 -1.97 11.76
CA THR A 41 1.29 -1.67 12.08
C THR A 41 2.17 -1.65 10.83
N THR A 42 1.95 -2.60 9.91
CA THR A 42 2.71 -2.66 8.63
C THR A 42 2.46 -1.42 7.77
N ILE A 43 1.22 -0.93 7.71
CA ILE A 43 0.85 0.25 6.93
C ILE A 43 1.40 1.52 7.58
N GLU A 44 1.23 1.68 8.88
CA GLU A 44 1.72 2.83 9.64
C GLU A 44 3.25 2.96 9.53
N GLN A 45 3.97 1.84 9.64
CA GLN A 45 5.42 1.82 9.41
C GLN A 45 5.79 2.25 7.98
N THR A 46 5.04 1.79 6.98
CA THR A 46 5.27 2.17 5.58
C THR A 46 5.03 3.67 5.38
N LEU A 47 3.96 4.21 5.93
CA LEU A 47 3.60 5.63 5.84
C LEU A 47 4.59 6.52 6.59
N SER A 48 5.02 6.11 7.78
CA SER A 48 6.05 6.83 8.56
C SER A 48 7.36 6.96 7.77
N ARG A 49 7.77 5.89 7.06
CA ARG A 49 8.94 5.94 6.18
C ARG A 49 8.72 6.79 4.94
N ALA A 50 7.53 6.76 4.33
CA ALA A 50 7.20 7.62 3.20
C ALA A 50 7.23 9.11 3.60
N ALA A 51 6.75 9.45 4.80
CA ALA A 51 6.84 10.80 5.35
C ALA A 51 8.28 11.26 5.58
N SER A 52 9.19 10.32 5.87
CA SER A 52 10.63 10.59 6.06
C SER A 52 11.45 10.45 4.77
N CYS A 53 10.80 10.46 3.61
CA CYS A 53 11.46 10.23 2.33
C CYS A 53 12.46 11.36 2.00
N PRO A 54 13.75 11.05 1.74
CA PRO A 54 14.75 12.07 1.40
C PRO A 54 14.48 12.74 0.04
N TYR A 55 13.68 12.11 -0.81
CA TYR A 55 13.27 12.61 -2.14
C TYR A 55 11.86 13.23 -2.13
N GLY A 56 11.28 13.52 -0.96
CA GLY A 56 9.99 14.22 -0.86
C GLY A 56 8.78 13.45 -1.40
N HIS A 57 8.90 12.13 -1.63
CA HIS A 57 7.83 11.28 -2.16
C HIS A 57 7.31 11.73 -3.54
N GLU A 58 8.21 12.21 -4.41
CA GLU A 58 7.84 12.73 -5.72
C GLU A 58 7.54 11.63 -6.76
N GLY A 59 8.14 10.43 -6.62
CA GLY A 59 8.01 9.29 -7.52
C GLY A 59 7.45 8.00 -6.89
N ASN A 60 7.37 6.93 -7.68
CA ASN A 60 6.92 5.62 -7.20
C ASN A 60 7.99 4.93 -6.34
N CYS A 61 7.63 4.47 -5.15
CA CYS A 61 8.56 3.72 -4.29
C CYS A 61 9.04 2.39 -4.91
N GLN A 62 8.30 1.83 -5.88
CA GLN A 62 8.67 0.60 -6.59
C GLN A 62 9.86 0.81 -7.55
N ASP A 63 9.99 2.01 -8.08
CA ASP A 63 11.00 2.40 -9.07
C ASP A 63 12.19 3.15 -8.41
N CYS A 64 12.16 3.29 -7.08
CA CYS A 64 13.19 4.02 -6.34
C CYS A 64 14.44 3.14 -6.12
N GLU A 65 15.60 3.65 -6.53
CA GLU A 65 16.91 2.98 -6.36
C GLU A 65 17.23 2.73 -4.88
N THR A 66 16.92 3.71 -4.02
CA THR A 66 17.14 3.62 -2.58
C THR A 66 15.93 2.94 -1.94
N HIS A 67 15.89 1.60 -1.97
CA HIS A 67 14.86 0.82 -1.28
C HIS A 67 14.90 1.08 0.24
N CYS A 68 14.09 2.04 0.67
CA CYS A 68 14.00 2.56 2.04
C CYS A 68 13.21 1.63 2.97
N GLN A 69 12.32 0.81 2.42
CA GLN A 69 11.65 -0.27 3.15
C GLN A 69 12.51 -1.53 3.10
N ARG A 70 12.99 -2.04 4.24
CA ARG A 70 13.89 -3.20 4.32
C ARG A 70 13.30 -4.32 5.18
N GLY A 71 13.72 -5.56 4.91
CA GLY A 71 13.38 -6.73 5.71
C GLY A 71 11.91 -7.12 5.63
N ASP A 72 11.39 -7.67 6.72
CA ASP A 72 10.06 -8.30 6.77
C ASP A 72 8.92 -7.32 6.50
N ALA A 73 9.07 -6.05 6.91
CA ALA A 73 8.09 -5.00 6.63
C ALA A 73 7.92 -4.75 5.11
N GLN A 74 9.01 -4.84 4.34
CA GLN A 74 8.97 -4.70 2.88
C GLN A 74 8.26 -5.89 2.23
N ILE A 75 8.51 -7.09 2.72
CA ILE A 75 7.87 -8.31 2.21
C ILE A 75 6.37 -8.25 2.50
N ARG A 76 5.98 -7.91 3.73
CA ARG A 76 4.57 -7.80 4.14
C ARG A 76 3.81 -6.77 3.32
N ILE A 77 4.34 -5.55 3.15
CA ILE A 77 3.64 -4.52 2.37
C ILE A 77 3.54 -4.90 0.89
N ARG A 78 4.57 -5.52 0.31
CA ARG A 78 4.49 -6.05 -1.07
C ARG A 78 3.44 -7.16 -1.19
N THR A 79 3.31 -8.03 -0.19
CA THR A 79 2.30 -9.08 -0.17
C THR A 79 0.89 -8.49 -0.10
N ILE A 80 0.67 -7.50 0.80
CA ILE A 80 -0.59 -6.75 0.89
C ILE A 80 -0.91 -6.10 -0.46
N MET A 81 0.03 -5.35 -1.03
CA MET A 81 -0.14 -4.70 -2.33
C MET A 81 -0.44 -5.72 -3.44
N ARG A 82 0.31 -6.83 -3.53
CA ARG A 82 0.13 -7.85 -4.58
C ARG A 82 -1.22 -8.55 -4.47
N TYR A 83 -1.69 -8.79 -3.25
CA TYR A 83 -2.99 -9.42 -3.01
C TYR A 83 -4.15 -8.45 -3.24
N ALA A 84 -4.03 -7.23 -2.70
CA ALA A 84 -5.09 -6.25 -2.71
C ALA A 84 -5.17 -5.48 -4.03
N ALA A 85 -4.07 -5.22 -4.73
CA ALA A 85 -4.07 -4.49 -5.99
C ALA A 85 -5.03 -5.06 -7.04
N PRO A 86 -5.00 -6.37 -7.41
CA PRO A 86 -5.97 -6.92 -8.35
C PRO A 86 -7.40 -6.87 -7.82
N ARG A 87 -7.61 -7.01 -6.51
CA ARG A 87 -8.94 -6.99 -5.88
C ARG A 87 -9.53 -5.58 -5.78
N MET A 88 -8.69 -4.57 -5.58
CA MET A 88 -9.05 -3.16 -5.62
C MET A 88 -9.35 -2.71 -7.06
N MET A 89 -8.61 -3.28 -8.01
CA MET A 89 -8.79 -3.12 -9.46
C MET A 89 -10.12 -3.68 -9.98
N VAL A 90 -10.62 -4.78 -9.41
CA VAL A 90 -11.96 -5.31 -9.71
C VAL A 90 -13.08 -4.39 -9.21
N ARG A 91 -12.83 -3.61 -8.15
CA ARG A 91 -13.81 -2.68 -7.57
C ARG A 91 -13.75 -1.27 -8.20
N HIS A 92 -12.59 -0.89 -8.75
CA HIS A 92 -12.35 0.37 -9.47
C HIS A 92 -11.65 0.10 -10.83
N PRO A 93 -12.39 -0.40 -11.84
CA PRO A 93 -11.82 -0.93 -13.08
C PRO A 93 -11.08 0.09 -13.97
N ILE A 94 -11.35 1.39 -13.81
CA ILE A 94 -10.74 2.44 -14.62
C ILE A 94 -9.31 2.78 -14.15
N MET A 95 -9.10 3.00 -12.83
CA MET A 95 -7.77 3.27 -12.25
C MET A 95 -6.78 2.12 -12.48
N ALA A 96 -7.32 0.91 -12.46
CA ALA A 96 -6.60 -0.31 -12.71
C ALA A 96 -5.97 -0.42 -14.10
N LEU A 97 -6.76 -0.05 -15.12
CA LEU A 97 -6.35 -0.16 -16.51
C LEU A 97 -5.18 0.80 -16.80
N GLU A 98 -5.21 2.00 -16.24
CA GLU A 98 -4.11 2.98 -16.36
C GLU A 98 -2.83 2.50 -15.69
N TYR A 99 -2.94 1.88 -14.50
CA TYR A 99 -1.78 1.31 -13.78
C TYR A 99 -1.13 0.17 -14.56
N LEU A 100 -1.94 -0.75 -15.12
CA LEU A 100 -1.46 -1.83 -15.98
C LEU A 100 -0.82 -1.33 -17.27
N ARG A 101 -1.40 -0.30 -17.90
CA ARG A 101 -0.88 0.27 -19.15
C ARG A 101 0.49 0.92 -18.97
N LYS A 102 0.77 1.51 -17.81
CA LYS A 102 2.11 1.98 -17.44
C LYS A 102 3.11 0.84 -17.26
N LYS A 103 2.67 -0.28 -16.68
CA LYS A 103 3.52 -1.44 -16.38
C LYS A 103 3.86 -2.30 -17.61
N LEU A 104 3.04 -2.27 -18.66
CA LEU A 104 3.25 -3.00 -19.93
C LEU A 104 4.09 -2.23 -20.97
N ARG A 105 4.43 -0.96 -20.70
CA ARG A 105 5.29 -0.13 -21.57
C ARG A 105 6.72 0.02 -21.05
N ALA A 106 7.08 -0.71 -19.99
CA ALA A 106 8.44 -0.81 -19.47
C ALA A 106 9.06 -2.14 -19.89
#